data_AF-A0A1G1E2L6-F1
#
_entry.id   AF-A0A1G1E2L6-F1
#
_cell.length_a   1.000
_cell.length_b   1.000
_cell.length_c   1.000
_cell.angle_alpha   90.00
_cell.angle_beta   90.00
_cell.angle_gamma   90.00
#
_symmetry.space_group_name_H-M   'P 1'
#
loop_
_entity.id
_entity.type
_entity.pdbx_description
1 polymer ?
#
loop_
_entity_poly.entity_id
_entity_poly.type
_entity_poly.pdbx_seq_one_letter_code
_entity_poly.pdbx_strand_id
1 'polypeptide(L)'
;MRTKREAPYSSLENMKIERDLFGWKLYYTRVGRKKRRFLECRSREEARYLRVFFDAEMPEVYVPKDDEYLRSILPELERLKTRMDEIINSYLETVLNRKIRERVRSEVFMELTK
;
A
#
# COMPACT_ATOMS: atom_id res chain seq x y z
N MET A 1 17.00 -4.00 -13.31
CA MET A 1 15.75 -4.12 -14.10
C MET A 1 14.56 -3.94 -13.15
N ARG A 2 13.49 -3.25 -13.56
CA ARG A 2 12.26 -3.02 -12.76
C ARG A 2 11.06 -3.71 -13.43
N THR A 3 10.04 -4.05 -12.66
CA THR A 3 8.76 -4.58 -13.16
C THR A 3 7.65 -3.60 -12.81
N LYS A 4 6.81 -3.23 -13.79
CA LYS A 4 5.60 -2.45 -13.51
C LYS A 4 4.57 -3.33 -12.80
N ARG A 5 4.03 -2.86 -11.68
CA ARG A 5 2.94 -3.48 -10.93
C ARG A 5 1.82 -2.47 -10.80
N GLU A 6 0.59 -2.92 -10.94
CA GLU A 6 -0.59 -2.06 -10.89
C GLU A 6 -1.53 -2.53 -9.78
N ALA A 7 -2.02 -1.57 -9.00
CA ALA A 7 -3.11 -1.76 -8.09
C ALA A 7 -4.36 -2.02 -8.92
N PRO A 8 -5.11 -3.09 -8.63
CA PRO A 8 -6.31 -3.43 -9.39
C PRO A 8 -7.45 -2.44 -9.15
N TYR A 9 -7.36 -1.59 -8.11
CA TYR A 9 -8.30 -0.50 -7.79
C TYR A 9 -7.56 0.64 -7.09
N SER A 10 -8.09 1.86 -7.18
CA SER A 10 -7.54 3.06 -6.53
C SER A 10 -7.65 3.06 -5.00
N SER A 11 -8.62 2.34 -4.43
CA SER A 11 -8.89 2.33 -2.98
C SER A 11 -8.95 0.90 -2.43
N LEU A 12 -7.81 0.45 -1.93
CA LEU A 12 -7.62 -0.86 -1.31
C LEU A 12 -7.62 -0.73 0.22
N GLU A 13 -8.14 -1.72 0.93
CA GLU A 13 -8.11 -1.80 2.39
C GLU A 13 -7.81 -3.24 2.86
N ASN A 14 -7.55 -3.40 4.16
CA ASN A 14 -7.26 -4.69 4.81
C ASN A 14 -6.10 -5.47 4.17
N MET A 15 -5.03 -4.78 3.77
CA MET A 15 -3.89 -5.41 3.13
C MET A 15 -3.13 -6.34 4.07
N LYS A 16 -2.93 -7.59 3.65
CA LYS A 16 -2.23 -8.63 4.42
C LYS A 16 -1.24 -9.39 3.56
N ILE A 17 -0.05 -9.61 4.09
CA ILE A 17 1.01 -10.39 3.42
C ILE A 17 1.00 -11.77 4.04
N GLU A 18 0.72 -12.79 3.23
CA GLU A 18 0.67 -14.18 3.66
C GLU A 18 1.53 -15.03 2.71
N ARG A 19 2.15 -16.08 3.25
CA ARG A 19 2.87 -17.09 2.46
C ARG A 19 1.91 -18.25 2.18
N ASP A 20 1.86 -18.67 0.92
CA ASP A 20 1.13 -19.85 0.46
C ASP A 20 2.13 -20.88 -0.12
N LEU A 21 1.64 -22.07 -0.48
CA LEU A 21 2.39 -23.15 -1.14
C LEU A 21 3.10 -22.68 -2.42
N PHE A 22 2.56 -21.67 -3.10
CA PHE A 22 3.06 -21.17 -4.38
C PHE A 22 3.82 -19.84 -4.29
N GLY A 23 4.12 -19.34 -3.08
CA GLY A 23 4.92 -18.12 -2.90
C GLY A 23 4.28 -17.09 -1.96
N TRP A 24 4.52 -15.81 -2.24
CA TRP A 24 4.04 -14.70 -1.41
C TRP A 24 2.82 -14.03 -2.03
N LYS A 25 1.81 -13.75 -1.21
CA LYS A 25 0.57 -13.10 -1.65
C LYS A 25 0.29 -11.85 -0.84
N LEU A 26 -0.04 -10.76 -1.53
CA LEU A 26 -0.60 -9.55 -0.94
C LEU A 26 -2.12 -9.60 -1.09
N TYR A 27 -2.81 -9.98 -0.02
CA TYR A 27 -4.27 -9.97 0.06
C TYR A 27 -4.79 -8.56 0.30
N TYR A 28 -5.95 -8.24 -0.26
CA TYR A 28 -6.62 -6.94 -0.11
C TYR A 28 -8.13 -7.07 -0.31
N THR A 29 -8.88 -6.06 0.13
CA THR A 29 -10.28 -5.83 -0.24
C THR A 29 -10.41 -4.46 -0.91
N ARG A 30 -11.39 -4.30 -1.81
CA ARG A 30 -11.75 -2.97 -2.32
C ARG A 30 -12.61 -2.27 -1.27
N VAL A 31 -12.34 -1.00 -0.99
CA VAL A 31 -13.12 -0.21 -0.02
C VAL A 31 -14.62 -0.36 -0.28
N GLY A 32 -15.36 -0.74 0.76
CA GLY A 32 -16.82 -0.95 0.70
C GLY A 32 -17.24 -2.28 0.06
N ARG A 33 -16.32 -3.21 -0.21
CA ARG A 33 -16.60 -4.55 -0.73
C ARG A 33 -15.99 -5.61 0.18
N LYS A 34 -16.72 -6.71 0.42
CA LYS A 34 -16.26 -7.80 1.28
C LYS A 34 -15.36 -8.84 0.59
N LYS A 35 -15.31 -8.86 -0.75
CA LYS A 35 -14.57 -9.90 -1.49
C LYS A 35 -13.06 -9.67 -1.36
N ARG A 36 -12.39 -10.59 -0.65
CA ARG A 36 -10.92 -10.66 -0.57
C ARG A 36 -10.35 -11.10 -1.92
N ARG A 37 -9.31 -10.41 -2.37
CA ARG A 37 -8.51 -10.72 -3.56
C ARG A 37 -7.03 -10.73 -3.18
N PHE A 38 -6.17 -11.13 -4.10
CA PHE A 38 -4.72 -11.11 -3.87
C PHE A 38 -3.93 -10.80 -5.14
N LEU A 39 -2.71 -10.33 -4.92
CA LEU A 39 -1.65 -10.24 -5.94
C LEU A 39 -0.53 -11.20 -5.58
N GLU A 40 -0.02 -11.92 -6.57
CA GLU A 40 1.15 -12.78 -6.41
C GLU A 40 2.44 -11.97 -6.46
N CYS A 41 3.30 -12.20 -5.48
CA CYS A 41 4.58 -11.55 -5.27
C CYS A 41 5.68 -12.61 -5.32
N ARG A 42 6.80 -12.24 -5.95
CA ARG A 42 8.01 -13.06 -6.10
C ARG A 42 8.68 -13.29 -4.75
N SER A 43 8.59 -12.30 -3.86
CA SER A 43 9.22 -12.28 -2.55
C SER A 43 8.34 -11.57 -1.51
N ARG A 44 8.68 -11.75 -0.24
CA ARG A 44 8.02 -11.01 0.86
C ARG A 44 8.29 -9.52 0.73
N GLU A 45 9.49 -9.19 0.28
CA GLU A 45 9.99 -7.84 0.08
C GLU A 45 9.20 -7.10 -0.98
N GLU A 46 8.93 -7.74 -2.13
CA GLU A 46 8.03 -7.18 -3.13
C GLU A 46 6.63 -6.91 -2.56
N ALA A 47 6.08 -7.85 -1.78
CA ALA A 47 4.76 -7.67 -1.17
C ALA A 47 4.72 -6.49 -0.17
N ARG A 48 5.78 -6.32 0.63
CA ARG A 48 5.92 -5.18 1.56
C ARG A 48 6.05 -3.86 0.81
N TYR A 49 6.87 -3.86 -0.24
CA TYR A 49 7.08 -2.68 -1.08
C TYR A 49 5.76 -2.24 -1.70
N LEU A 50 5.05 -3.15 -2.36
CA LEU A 50 3.74 -2.87 -2.96
C LEU A 50 2.71 -2.36 -1.95
N ARG A 51 2.66 -2.97 -0.75
CA ARG A 51 1.75 -2.53 0.32
C ARG A 51 1.94 -1.04 0.63
N VAL A 52 3.18 -0.56 0.79
CA VAL A 52 3.44 0.85 1.12
C VAL A 52 2.83 1.81 0.09
N PHE A 53 3.05 1.54 -1.19
CA PHE A 53 2.56 2.41 -2.27
C PHE A 53 1.05 2.28 -2.49
N PHE A 54 0.50 1.08 -2.40
CA PHE A 54 -0.94 0.88 -2.52
C PHE A 54 -1.71 1.47 -1.34
N ASP A 55 -1.13 1.45 -0.13
CA ASP A 55 -1.66 2.17 1.05
C ASP A 55 -1.53 3.70 0.92
N ALA A 56 -0.72 4.18 -0.03
CA ALA A 56 -0.58 5.59 -0.39
C ALA A 56 -1.40 5.97 -1.64
N GLU A 57 -2.34 5.09 -2.05
CA GLU A 57 -3.18 5.27 -3.25
C GLU A 57 -2.38 5.53 -4.54
N MET A 58 -1.16 5.01 -4.64
CA MET A 58 -0.37 5.04 -5.87
C MET A 58 -0.65 3.77 -6.69
N PRO A 59 -1.49 3.85 -7.74
CA PRO A 59 -1.98 2.66 -8.41
C PRO A 59 -0.93 2.03 -9.33
N GLU A 60 0.13 2.74 -9.70
CA GLU A 60 1.17 2.20 -10.58
C GLU A 60 2.53 2.35 -9.92
N VAL A 61 3.25 1.23 -9.80
CA VAL A 61 4.51 1.17 -9.07
C VAL A 61 5.53 0.35 -9.85
N TYR A 62 6.71 0.92 -10.06
CA TYR A 62 7.85 0.18 -10.59
C TYR A 62 8.61 -0.49 -9.45
N VAL A 63 8.57 -1.82 -9.41
CA VAL A 63 9.23 -2.61 -8.37
C VAL A 63 10.61 -3.05 -8.85
N PRO A 64 11.69 -2.71 -8.13
CA PRO A 64 13.00 -3.32 -8.31
C PRO A 64 12.93 -4.85 -8.31
N LYS A 65 13.65 -5.50 -9.25
CA LYS A 65 13.69 -6.98 -9.27
C LYS A 65 14.61 -7.58 -8.21
N ASP A 66 15.54 -6.78 -7.68
CA ASP A 66 16.54 -7.18 -6.70
C ASP A 66 15.95 -7.13 -5.28
N ASP A 67 15.83 -8.30 -4.67
CA ASP A 67 15.28 -8.43 -3.32
C ASP A 67 16.24 -7.93 -2.23
N GLU A 68 17.57 -7.95 -2.44
CA GLU A 68 18.53 -7.38 -1.49
C GLU A 68 18.42 -5.86 -1.45
N TYR A 69 18.29 -5.24 -2.62
CA TYR A 69 17.97 -3.82 -2.72
C TYR A 69 16.65 -3.48 -2.06
N LEU A 70 15.59 -4.28 -2.27
CA LEU A 70 14.33 -4.06 -1.57
C LEU A 70 14.50 -4.17 -0.05
N ARG A 71 15.24 -5.19 0.45
CA ARG A 71 15.52 -5.33 1.89
C ARG A 71 16.22 -4.13 2.48
N SER A 72 17.14 -3.50 1.74
CA SER A 72 17.91 -2.36 2.26
C SER A 72 17.05 -1.10 2.38
N ILE A 73 16.13 -0.85 1.46
CA ILE A 73 15.29 0.37 1.46
C ILE A 73 13.98 0.23 2.25
N LEU A 74 13.44 -0.99 2.38
CA LEU A 74 12.14 -1.22 2.99
C LEU A 74 11.99 -0.66 4.41
N PRO A 75 12.98 -0.80 5.33
CA PRO A 75 12.86 -0.26 6.67
C PRO A 75 12.65 1.25 6.70
N GLU A 76 13.36 1.99 5.86
CA GLU A 76 13.23 3.45 5.78
C GLU A 76 11.93 3.87 5.10
N LEU A 77 11.57 3.18 4.02
CA LEU A 77 10.34 3.42 3.29
C LEU A 77 9.10 3.19 4.16
N GLU A 78 9.07 2.10 4.92
CA GLU A 78 7.96 1.81 5.86
C GLU A 78 7.91 2.83 6.99
N ARG A 79 9.07 3.25 7.55
CA ARG A 79 9.12 4.31 8.57
C ARG A 79 8.57 5.63 8.04
N LEU A 80 8.94 6.01 6.82
CA LEU A 80 8.43 7.22 6.18
C LEU A 80 6.91 7.16 6.04
N LYS A 81 6.37 6.03 5.55
CA LYS A 81 4.92 5.84 5.41
C LYS A 81 4.20 5.90 6.75
N THR A 82 4.72 5.23 7.78
CA THR A 82 4.15 5.27 9.13
C THR A 82 4.10 6.70 9.66
N ARG A 83 5.20 7.47 9.52
CA ARG A 83 5.24 8.86 9.98
C ARG A 83 4.25 9.75 9.21
N MET A 84 4.13 9.55 7.89
CA MET A 84 3.11 10.27 7.10
C MET A 84 1.70 9.93 7.57
N ASP A 85 1.41 8.66 7.80
CA ASP A 85 0.10 8.21 8.28
C ASP A 85 -0.22 8.77 9.67
N GLU A 86 0.73 8.81 10.60
CA GLU A 86 0.57 9.42 11.92
C GLU A 86 0.22 10.90 11.81
N ILE A 87 0.96 11.66 10.99
CA ILE A 87 0.71 13.09 10.78
C ILE A 87 -0.69 13.30 10.17
N ILE A 88 -1.00 12.62 9.07
CA ILE A 88 -2.31 12.76 8.40
C ILE A 88 -3.44 12.36 9.36
N ASN A 89 -3.31 11.26 10.07
CA ASN A 89 -4.34 10.81 11.00
C ASN A 89 -4.55 11.80 12.14
N SER A 90 -3.49 12.41 12.69
CA SER A 90 -3.60 13.42 13.76
C SER A 90 -4.45 14.63 13.34
N TYR A 91 -4.36 15.06 12.07
CA TYR A 91 -5.20 16.14 11.54
C TYR A 91 -6.65 15.68 11.25
N LEU A 92 -6.86 14.38 11.06
CA LEU A 92 -8.18 13.81 10.74
C LEU A 92 -8.91 13.20 11.95
N GLU A 93 -8.32 13.25 13.15
CA GLU A 93 -8.93 12.70 14.37
C GLU A 93 -10.29 13.34 14.69
N THR A 94 -10.43 14.64 14.41
CA THR A 94 -11.68 15.39 14.61
C THR A 94 -12.75 15.11 13.56
N VAL A 95 -12.39 14.44 12.46
CA VAL A 95 -13.32 14.06 11.38
C VAL A 95 -14.00 12.74 11.75
N LEU A 96 -15.12 12.85 12.47
CA LEU A 96 -15.88 11.71 12.98
C LEU A 96 -16.50 10.84 11.87
N ASN A 97 -16.86 11.44 10.74
CA ASN A 97 -17.41 10.69 9.62
C ASN A 97 -16.28 9.95 8.88
N ARG A 98 -16.26 8.62 9.02
CA ARG A 98 -15.28 7.73 8.39
C ARG A 98 -15.13 7.97 6.87
N LYS A 99 -16.24 8.15 6.16
CA LYS A 99 -16.23 8.35 4.70
C LYS A 99 -15.57 9.67 4.31
N ILE A 100 -15.80 10.73 5.10
CA ILE A 100 -15.16 12.04 4.87
C ILE A 100 -13.66 11.93 5.17
N ARG A 101 -13.29 11.30 6.29
CA ARG A 101 -11.88 11.08 6.68
C ARG A 101 -11.10 10.30 5.62
N GLU A 102 -11.66 9.21 5.10
CA GLU A 102 -11.04 8.42 4.03
C GLU A 102 -10.88 9.24 2.74
N ARG A 103 -11.89 10.04 2.38
CA ARG A 103 -11.80 10.93 1.21
C ARG A 103 -10.72 12.00 1.36
N VAL A 104 -10.65 12.68 2.50
CA VAL A 104 -9.62 13.71 2.73
C VAL A 104 -8.22 13.09 2.71
N ARG A 105 -8.05 11.92 3.33
CA ARG A 105 -6.79 11.17 3.27
C ARG A 105 -6.39 10.86 1.83
N SER A 106 -7.32 10.37 1.02
CA SER A 106 -7.13 10.10 -0.41
C SER A 106 -6.69 11.34 -1.18
N GLU A 107 -7.39 12.47 -0.99
CA GLU A 107 -7.06 13.75 -1.62
C GLU A 107 -5.65 14.24 -1.26
N VAL A 108 -5.24 14.10 0.01
CA VAL A 108 -3.89 14.47 0.45
C VAL A 108 -2.83 13.60 -0.23
N PHE A 109 -3.02 12.28 -0.30
CA PHE A 109 -2.06 11.40 -0.98
C PHE A 109 -1.98 11.67 -2.48
N MET A 110 -3.11 11.92 -3.15
CA MET A 110 -3.10 12.32 -4.56
C MET A 110 -2.32 13.62 -4.78
N GLU A 111 -2.48 14.62 -3.91
CA GLU A 111 -1.75 15.88 -4.04
C GLU A 111 -0.25 15.73 -3.79
N LEU A 112 0.15 14.88 -2.83
CA LEU A 112 1.56 14.61 -2.53
C LEU A 112 2.28 13.81 -3.61
N THR A 113 1.53 13.10 -4.47
CA THR A 113 2.06 12.16 -5.47
C THR A 113 1.91 12.65 -6.91
N LYS A 114 1.30 13.82 -7.12
CA LYS A 114 1.36 14.59 -8.36
C LYS A 114 2.80 15.01 -8.68
#